data_AF-A0A6I6XTI5-F1
#
_entry.id   AF-A0A6I6XTI5-F1
#
_cell.length_a   1.000
_cell.length_b   1.000
_cell.length_c   1.000
_cell.angle_alpha   90.00
_cell.angle_beta   90.00
_cell.angle_gamma   90.00
#
_symmetry.space_group_name_H-M   'P 1'
#
loop_
_entity.id
_entity.type
_entity.pdbx_description
1 polymer ?
#
loop_
_entity_poly.entity_id
_entity_poly.type
_entity_poly.pdbx_seq_one_letter_code
_entity_poly.pdbx_strand_id
1 'polypeptide(L)'
;MTVLATIRRPAFAGHAGLILGLVLVGLLVVLAVFGPWLAPHDPDLVDLSQRLMPPDASHWLGSDHLGRDLLSRLIVGTRLSLGSVMLTLAMVLALGLAVGGLAGFVGGRTDLLLMRLCDMFMTFPTLVLAFFFVTLLGTGLTNVIIAIALSHWAWYARMVRGMVIAQRGREYVLASRLAGASRWTRLRQHVLPNIAGPLLVLATMDIGHMMLHVSGLSFLGLGVTPPTAEWGVMINDAKEFIWTYPHLLLLPGLMIFFSVMAFNLLGDALRDRLDPTREHH
;
A
#
# COMPACT_ATOMS: atom_id res chain seq x y z
N MET A 1 -7.01 -24.83 -31.02
CA MET A 1 -8.31 -24.66 -30.33
C MET A 1 -8.16 -25.15 -28.89
N THR A 2 -7.50 -24.36 -28.05
CA THR A 2 -7.30 -24.72 -26.63
C THR A 2 -8.20 -23.83 -25.80
N VAL A 3 -9.30 -24.42 -25.34
CA VAL A 3 -10.29 -23.80 -24.46
C VAL A 3 -9.59 -23.46 -23.15
N LEU A 4 -9.46 -22.16 -22.86
CA LEU A 4 -9.11 -21.66 -21.54
C LEU A 4 -10.22 -22.07 -20.57
N ALA A 5 -9.98 -23.12 -19.80
CA ALA A 5 -10.80 -23.46 -18.66
C ALA A 5 -10.74 -22.30 -17.66
N THR A 6 -11.78 -21.46 -17.67
CA THR A 6 -11.99 -20.45 -16.64
C THR A 6 -12.23 -21.21 -15.33
N ILE A 7 -11.22 -21.26 -14.46
CA ILE A 7 -11.36 -21.83 -13.11
C ILE A 7 -12.40 -20.98 -12.39
N ARG A 8 -13.65 -21.44 -12.40
CA ARG A 8 -14.78 -20.81 -11.74
C ARG A 8 -14.55 -20.96 -10.24
N ARG A 9 -14.07 -19.90 -9.57
CA ARG A 9 -14.04 -19.88 -8.09
C ARG A 9 -15.48 -20.08 -7.61
N PRO A 10 -15.75 -21.01 -6.69
CA PRO A 10 -17.10 -21.21 -6.17
C PRO A 10 -17.58 -19.91 -5.50
N ALA A 11 -18.81 -19.49 -5.75
CA ALA A 11 -19.37 -18.22 -5.27
C ALA A 11 -19.31 -18.06 -3.73
N PHE A 12 -19.26 -19.17 -2.99
CA PHE A 12 -19.06 -19.20 -1.55
C PHE A 12 -17.67 -18.73 -1.10
N ALA A 13 -16.62 -19.00 -1.89
CA ALA A 13 -15.25 -18.57 -1.58
C ALA A 13 -15.09 -17.04 -1.66
N GLY A 14 -15.86 -16.38 -2.56
CA GLY A 14 -15.85 -14.92 -2.69
C GLY A 14 -16.48 -14.20 -1.49
N HIS A 15 -17.58 -14.73 -0.95
CA HIS A 15 -18.27 -14.13 0.21
C HIS A 15 -17.48 -14.30 1.51
N ALA A 16 -16.92 -15.49 1.74
CA ALA A 16 -16.09 -15.74 2.92
C ALA A 16 -14.80 -14.90 2.91
N GLY A 17 -14.13 -14.79 1.74
CA GLY A 17 -12.94 -13.95 1.58
C GLY A 17 -13.21 -12.47 1.84
N LEU A 18 -14.33 -11.94 1.35
CA LEU A 18 -14.74 -10.56 1.61
C LEU A 18 -14.98 -10.30 3.11
N ILE A 19 -15.73 -11.18 3.79
CA ILE A 19 -16.01 -11.03 5.22
C ILE A 19 -14.71 -11.07 6.02
N LEU A 20 -13.83 -12.05 5.74
CA LEU A 20 -12.53 -12.15 6.39
C LEU A 20 -11.68 -10.90 6.16
N GLY A 21 -11.60 -10.41 4.92
CA GLY A 21 -10.89 -9.18 4.58
C GLY A 21 -11.42 -7.97 5.33
N LEU A 22 -12.75 -7.79 5.37
CA LEU A 22 -13.39 -6.70 6.10
C LEU A 22 -13.15 -6.77 7.62
N VAL A 23 -13.22 -7.96 8.21
CA VAL A 23 -12.94 -8.16 9.64
C VAL A 23 -11.49 -7.82 9.96
N LEU A 24 -10.54 -8.29 9.15
CA LEU A 24 -9.11 -8.02 9.37
C LEU A 24 -8.77 -6.55 9.17
N VAL A 25 -9.27 -5.90 8.10
CA VAL A 25 -9.11 -4.46 7.90
C VAL A 25 -9.75 -3.69 9.05
N GLY A 26 -10.94 -4.09 9.49
CA GLY A 26 -11.63 -3.48 10.64
C GLY A 26 -10.79 -3.55 11.92
N LEU A 27 -10.22 -4.72 12.22
CA LEU A 27 -9.32 -4.89 13.37
C LEU A 27 -8.09 -3.99 13.25
N LEU A 28 -7.44 -3.95 12.09
CA LEU A 28 -6.27 -3.11 11.85
C LEU A 28 -6.58 -1.62 11.99
N VAL A 29 -7.75 -1.18 11.52
CA VAL A 29 -8.23 0.20 11.71
C VAL A 29 -8.47 0.50 13.18
N VAL A 30 -9.08 -0.44 13.93
CA VAL A 30 -9.26 -0.29 15.38
C VAL A 30 -7.91 -0.16 16.08
N LEU A 31 -6.93 -0.99 15.75
CA LEU A 31 -5.58 -0.88 16.31
C LEU A 31 -4.87 0.43 15.89
N ALA A 32 -5.00 0.85 14.63
CA ALA A 32 -4.40 2.09 14.15
C ALA A 32 -5.01 3.33 14.83
N VAL A 33 -6.33 3.37 15.02
CA VAL A 33 -7.03 4.51 15.61
C VAL A 33 -6.92 4.47 17.13
N PHE A 34 -7.24 3.34 17.76
CA PHE A 34 -7.35 3.23 19.21
C PHE A 34 -6.11 2.66 19.90
N GLY A 35 -5.04 2.36 19.15
CA GLY A 35 -3.85 1.69 19.65
C GLY A 35 -3.25 2.24 20.95
N PRO A 36 -3.03 3.57 21.09
CA PRO A 36 -2.50 4.14 22.33
C PRO A 36 -3.36 3.91 23.58
N TRP A 37 -4.67 3.67 23.42
CA TRP A 37 -5.58 3.35 24.52
C TRP A 37 -5.78 1.84 24.72
N LEU A 38 -5.41 1.03 23.72
CA LEU A 38 -5.50 -0.43 23.76
C LEU A 38 -4.20 -1.09 24.21
N ALA A 39 -3.07 -0.37 24.13
CA ALA A 39 -1.76 -0.86 24.56
C ALA A 39 -1.75 -1.12 26.08
N PRO A 40 -1.37 -2.33 26.53
CA PRO A 40 -1.28 -2.64 27.96
C PRO A 40 -0.23 -1.81 28.72
N HIS A 41 0.86 -1.45 28.03
CA HIS A 41 1.99 -0.71 28.59
C HIS A 41 2.35 0.48 27.69
N ASP A 42 3.18 1.39 28.20
CA ASP A 42 3.80 2.43 27.39
C ASP A 42 4.76 1.78 26.38
N PRO A 43 4.53 1.93 25.05
CA PRO A 43 5.33 1.26 24.02
C PRO A 43 6.78 1.75 23.95
N ASP A 44 7.08 2.93 24.47
CA ASP A 44 8.40 3.56 24.38
C ASP A 44 9.17 3.54 25.72
N LEU A 45 8.55 3.01 26.79
CA LEU A 45 9.19 2.88 28.10
C LEU A 45 10.31 1.82 28.06
N VAL A 46 11.55 2.29 28.21
CA VAL A 46 12.75 1.44 28.26
C VAL A 46 13.01 0.98 29.70
N ASP A 47 13.08 -0.33 29.90
CA ASP A 47 13.48 -0.95 31.17
C ASP A 47 14.46 -2.11 30.92
N LEU A 48 15.76 -1.82 31.03
CA LEU A 48 16.81 -2.81 30.76
C LEU A 48 16.81 -4.00 31.73
N SER A 49 16.18 -3.87 32.90
CA SER A 49 16.03 -4.98 33.85
C SER A 49 15.08 -6.06 33.31
N GLN A 50 14.21 -5.68 32.37
CA GLN A 50 13.23 -6.53 31.74
C GLN A 50 13.59 -6.83 30.28
N ARG A 51 14.86 -6.74 29.87
CA ARG A 51 15.24 -7.00 28.46
C ARG A 51 15.03 -8.47 28.06
N LEU A 52 14.55 -8.70 26.83
CA LEU A 52 14.44 -10.02 26.21
C LEU A 52 13.69 -11.04 27.09
N MET A 53 12.68 -10.57 27.83
CA MET A 53 11.85 -11.44 28.63
C MET A 53 10.94 -12.27 27.73
N PRO A 54 10.77 -13.58 28.02
CA PRO A 54 9.79 -14.39 27.33
C PRO A 54 8.36 -13.90 27.63
N PRO A 55 7.36 -14.32 26.84
CA PRO A 55 5.96 -14.06 27.14
C PRO A 55 5.55 -14.48 28.56
N ASP A 56 4.99 -13.56 29.33
CA ASP A 56 4.46 -13.80 30.66
C ASP A 56 3.21 -12.93 30.96
N ALA A 57 2.70 -13.00 32.19
CA ALA A 57 1.51 -12.24 32.58
C ALA A 57 1.74 -10.72 32.63
N SER A 58 2.98 -10.28 32.80
CA SER A 58 3.37 -8.86 32.76
C SER A 58 3.54 -8.38 31.33
N HIS A 59 4.13 -9.20 30.45
CA HIS A 59 4.44 -8.90 29.07
C HIS A 59 3.88 -10.04 28.19
N TRP A 60 2.65 -9.87 27.69
CA TRP A 60 1.92 -10.97 27.03
C TRP A 60 2.63 -11.57 25.81
N LEU A 61 3.44 -10.76 25.11
CA LEU A 61 4.28 -11.21 23.99
C LEU A 61 5.78 -11.11 24.29
N GLY A 62 6.13 -10.90 25.56
CA GLY A 62 7.50 -10.64 26.00
C GLY A 62 7.93 -9.20 25.75
N SER A 63 9.23 -8.97 25.93
CA SER A 63 9.85 -7.66 25.78
C SER A 63 11.02 -7.69 24.79
N ASP A 64 11.35 -6.54 24.22
CA ASP A 64 12.44 -6.43 23.27
C ASP A 64 13.82 -6.26 23.93
N HIS A 65 14.85 -6.00 23.12
CA HIS A 65 16.23 -5.84 23.55
C HIS A 65 16.46 -4.63 24.48
N LEU A 66 15.53 -3.67 24.52
CA LEU A 66 15.51 -2.53 25.45
C LEU A 66 14.51 -2.74 26.61
N GLY A 67 13.88 -3.91 26.69
CA GLY A 67 12.86 -4.23 27.69
C GLY A 67 11.54 -3.50 27.50
N ARG A 68 11.25 -3.02 26.28
CA ARG A 68 9.96 -2.43 25.94
C ARG A 68 8.93 -3.52 25.65
N ASP A 69 7.68 -3.30 26.03
CA ASP A 69 6.61 -4.29 25.81
C ASP A 69 6.29 -4.51 24.33
N LEU A 70 6.43 -5.76 23.87
CA LEU A 70 6.34 -6.08 22.45
C LEU A 70 4.89 -5.95 21.93
N LEU A 71 3.90 -6.32 22.73
CA LEU A 71 2.49 -6.23 22.34
C LEU A 71 2.06 -4.78 22.15
N SER A 72 2.38 -3.91 23.11
CA SER A 72 2.10 -2.47 23.03
C SER A 72 2.75 -1.84 21.81
N ARG A 73 4.00 -2.20 21.51
CA ARG A 73 4.71 -1.72 20.31
C ARG A 73 4.05 -2.18 19.01
N LEU A 74 3.59 -3.43 18.92
CA LEU A 74 2.88 -3.93 17.73
C LEU A 74 1.56 -3.20 17.50
N ILE A 75 0.78 -3.00 18.58
CA ILE A 75 -0.51 -2.30 18.55
C ILE A 75 -0.32 -0.85 18.10
N VAL A 76 0.55 -0.10 18.78
CA VAL A 76 0.77 1.33 18.50
C VAL A 76 1.47 1.53 17.14
N GLY A 77 2.40 0.63 16.79
CA GLY A 77 3.09 0.64 15.50
C GLY A 77 2.15 0.48 14.31
N THR A 78 0.98 -0.14 14.51
CA THR A 78 -0.05 -0.29 13.46
C THR A 78 -0.42 1.05 12.81
N ARG A 79 -0.53 2.12 13.61
CA ARG A 79 -0.89 3.46 13.10
C ARG A 79 0.13 3.99 12.10
N LEU A 80 1.41 3.95 12.45
CA LEU A 80 2.48 4.50 11.61
C LEU A 80 2.78 3.61 10.42
N SER A 81 2.85 2.29 10.61
CA SER A 81 3.10 1.35 9.51
C SER A 81 1.99 1.38 8.46
N LEU A 82 0.71 1.30 8.85
CA LEU A 82 -0.38 1.41 7.87
C LEU A 82 -0.53 2.83 7.32
N GLY A 83 -0.44 3.85 8.18
CA GLY A 83 -0.61 5.25 7.78
C GLY A 83 0.39 5.69 6.73
N SER A 84 1.65 5.32 6.90
CA SER A 84 2.74 5.62 5.96
C SER A 84 2.54 4.94 4.60
N VAL A 85 2.08 3.68 4.58
CA VAL A 85 1.75 2.95 3.34
C VAL A 85 0.56 3.58 2.62
N MET A 86 -0.50 3.93 3.36
CA MET A 86 -1.67 4.61 2.78
C MET A 86 -1.29 5.97 2.20
N LEU A 87 -0.47 6.76 2.90
CA LEU A 87 -0.02 8.06 2.43
C LEU A 87 0.87 7.93 1.18
N THR A 88 1.79 6.96 1.19
CA THR A 88 2.64 6.65 0.04
C THR A 88 1.80 6.29 -1.18
N LEU A 89 0.87 5.36 -1.02
CA LEU A 89 -0.02 4.92 -2.09
C LEU A 89 -0.89 6.07 -2.60
N ALA A 90 -1.43 6.92 -1.71
CA ALA A 90 -2.19 8.10 -2.09
C ALA A 90 -1.37 9.09 -2.93
N MET A 91 -0.11 9.33 -2.57
CA MET A 91 0.79 10.18 -3.35
C MET A 91 1.12 9.57 -4.72
N VAL A 92 1.42 8.26 -4.77
CA VAL A 92 1.68 7.54 -6.02
C VAL A 92 0.47 7.60 -6.95
N LEU A 93 -0.73 7.36 -6.41
CA LEU A 93 -1.99 7.47 -7.15
C LEU A 93 -2.25 8.88 -7.63
N ALA A 94 -2.01 9.90 -6.81
CA ALA A 94 -2.19 11.30 -7.21
C ALA A 94 -1.27 11.68 -8.38
N LEU A 95 0.02 11.32 -8.30
CA LEU A 95 1.00 11.55 -9.37
C LEU A 95 0.65 10.76 -10.63
N GLY A 96 0.33 9.48 -10.48
CA GLY A 96 -0.08 8.60 -11.58
C GLY A 96 -1.36 9.07 -12.27
N LEU A 97 -2.35 9.53 -11.49
CA LEU A 97 -3.61 10.06 -12.01
C LEU A 97 -3.40 11.36 -12.76
N ALA A 98 -2.58 12.27 -12.22
CA ALA A 98 -2.25 13.53 -12.86
C ALA A 98 -1.51 13.31 -14.19
N VAL A 99 -0.41 12.54 -14.18
CA VAL A 99 0.42 12.35 -15.37
C VAL A 99 -0.23 11.41 -16.38
N GLY A 100 -0.71 10.25 -15.93
CA GLY A 100 -1.36 9.25 -16.78
C GLY A 100 -2.70 9.73 -17.34
N GLY A 101 -3.48 10.45 -16.52
CA GLY A 101 -4.72 11.09 -16.92
C GLY A 101 -4.50 12.11 -18.03
N LEU A 102 -3.51 12.99 -17.86
CA LEU A 102 -3.16 13.98 -18.87
C LEU A 102 -2.64 13.34 -20.16
N ALA A 103 -1.69 12.41 -20.05
CA ALA A 103 -1.10 11.70 -21.19
C ALA A 103 -2.16 10.94 -22.01
N GLY A 104 -2.98 10.12 -21.33
CA GLY A 104 -4.00 9.30 -21.98
C GLY A 104 -5.13 10.12 -22.59
N PHE A 105 -5.52 11.22 -21.94
CA PHE A 105 -6.65 12.01 -22.41
C PHE A 105 -6.28 12.94 -23.56
N VAL A 106 -5.17 13.68 -23.43
CA VAL A 106 -4.72 14.65 -24.44
C VAL A 106 -4.11 13.94 -25.67
N GLY A 107 -3.33 12.89 -25.47
CA GLY A 107 -2.65 12.18 -26.56
C GLY A 107 -1.53 13.00 -27.23
N GLY A 108 -1.08 12.53 -28.40
CA GLY A 108 -0.14 13.26 -29.26
C GLY A 108 1.24 13.45 -28.66
N ARG A 109 1.80 14.66 -28.80
CA ARG A 109 3.15 14.99 -28.31
C ARG A 109 3.27 14.98 -26.79
N THR A 110 2.23 15.41 -26.07
CA THR A 110 2.20 15.41 -24.60
C THR A 110 2.31 13.98 -24.08
N ASP A 111 1.54 13.07 -24.68
CA ASP A 111 1.61 11.65 -24.36
C ASP A 111 3.02 11.08 -24.62
N LEU A 112 3.57 11.33 -25.80
CA LEU A 112 4.92 10.86 -26.16
C LEU A 112 5.99 11.36 -25.17
N LEU A 113 5.96 12.63 -24.78
CA LEU A 113 6.93 13.22 -23.84
C LEU A 113 6.80 12.62 -22.43
N LEU A 114 5.56 12.55 -21.92
CA LEU A 114 5.31 12.02 -20.57
C LEU A 114 5.63 10.53 -20.49
N MET A 115 5.33 9.76 -21.53
CA MET A 115 5.68 8.33 -21.57
C MET A 115 7.18 8.12 -21.68
N ARG A 116 7.92 8.95 -22.43
CA ARG A 116 9.39 8.91 -22.41
C ARG A 116 9.97 9.17 -21.03
N LEU A 117 9.41 10.13 -20.28
CA LEU A 117 9.82 10.37 -18.90
C LEU A 117 9.52 9.17 -18.00
N CYS A 118 8.36 8.54 -18.17
CA CYS A 118 8.02 7.31 -17.44
C CYS A 118 9.00 6.17 -17.79
N ASP A 119 9.35 6.01 -19.07
CA ASP A 119 10.30 4.99 -19.54
C ASP A 119 11.68 5.18 -18.91
N MET A 120 12.15 6.43 -18.75
CA MET A 120 13.40 6.74 -18.05
C MET A 120 13.38 6.27 -16.59
N PHE A 121 12.31 6.58 -15.85
CA PHE A 121 12.16 6.16 -14.44
C PHE A 121 12.06 4.64 -14.32
N MET A 122 11.26 4.00 -15.18
CA MET A 122 11.02 2.55 -15.15
C MET A 122 12.21 1.71 -15.64
N THR A 123 13.24 2.33 -16.20
CA THR A 123 14.50 1.65 -16.53
C THR A 123 15.27 1.27 -15.27
N PHE A 124 15.08 2.01 -14.17
CA PHE A 124 15.69 1.70 -12.88
C PHE A 124 14.75 0.86 -12.02
N PRO A 125 15.27 -0.11 -11.23
CA PRO A 125 14.48 -0.76 -10.19
C PRO A 125 13.94 0.26 -9.20
N THR A 126 12.66 0.15 -8.83
CA THR A 126 11.98 1.15 -7.98
C THR A 126 12.62 1.31 -6.60
N LEU A 127 13.16 0.22 -6.02
CA LEU A 127 13.93 0.27 -4.77
C LEU A 127 15.23 1.07 -4.91
N VAL A 128 15.98 0.86 -5.99
CA VAL A 128 17.24 1.59 -6.25
C VAL A 128 16.96 3.09 -6.36
N LEU A 129 15.89 3.45 -7.07
CA LEU A 129 15.49 4.84 -7.21
C LEU A 129 14.95 5.43 -5.89
N ALA A 130 14.24 4.64 -5.08
CA ALA A 130 13.83 5.06 -3.75
C ALA A 130 15.05 5.34 -2.86
N PHE A 131 16.07 4.46 -2.87
CA PHE A 131 17.32 4.72 -2.15
C PHE A 131 17.99 6.01 -2.60
N PHE A 132 18.11 6.22 -3.91
CA PHE A 132 18.64 7.46 -4.46
C PHE A 132 17.88 8.68 -3.92
N PHE A 133 16.54 8.70 -3.99
CA PHE A 133 15.81 9.86 -3.48
C PHE A 133 15.94 10.04 -1.96
N VAL A 134 15.95 8.96 -1.18
CA VAL A 134 16.18 9.06 0.27
C VAL A 134 17.57 9.63 0.59
N THR A 135 18.62 9.23 -0.13
CA THR A 135 19.96 9.78 0.13
C THR A 135 20.06 11.27 -0.20
N LEU A 136 19.28 11.75 -1.18
CA LEU A 136 19.18 13.19 -1.47
C LEU A 136 18.31 13.96 -0.47
N LEU A 137 17.19 13.39 -0.04
CA LEU A 137 16.23 14.06 0.83
C LEU A 137 16.61 13.98 2.32
N GLY A 138 17.45 13.01 2.69
CA GLY A 138 17.79 12.66 4.07
C GLY A 138 16.89 11.57 4.65
N THR A 139 17.29 11.02 5.80
CA THR A 139 16.50 10.01 6.51
C THR A 139 15.24 10.61 7.14
N GLY A 140 14.26 9.76 7.43
CA GLY A 140 12.99 10.14 8.04
C GLY A 140 11.80 9.57 7.27
N LEU A 141 10.72 9.27 8.00
CA LEU A 141 9.51 8.66 7.43
C LEU A 141 8.93 9.48 6.27
N THR A 142 8.84 10.80 6.42
CA THR A 142 8.32 11.69 5.36
C THR A 142 9.16 11.59 4.08
N ASN A 143 10.48 11.58 4.21
CA ASN A 143 11.39 11.50 3.07
C ASN A 143 11.31 10.13 2.40
N VAL A 144 11.18 9.05 3.18
CA VAL A 144 10.92 7.71 2.66
C VAL A 144 9.61 7.66 1.86
N ILE A 145 8.52 8.23 2.38
CA ILE A 145 7.23 8.29 1.69
C ILE A 145 7.36 9.04 0.36
N ILE A 146 8.01 10.21 0.36
CA ILE A 146 8.24 11.00 -0.85
C ILE A 146 9.12 10.24 -1.85
N ALA A 147 10.20 9.63 -1.39
CA ALA A 147 11.12 8.87 -2.22
C ALA A 147 10.45 7.68 -2.91
N ILE A 148 9.62 6.92 -2.18
CA ILE A 148 8.84 5.82 -2.76
C ILE A 148 7.82 6.38 -3.77
N ALA A 149 7.15 7.49 -3.45
CA ALA A 149 6.20 8.11 -4.37
C ALA A 149 6.86 8.53 -5.70
N LEU A 150 8.04 9.16 -5.61
CA LEU A 150 8.84 9.58 -6.76
C LEU A 150 9.47 8.42 -7.53
N SER A 151 9.61 7.23 -6.93
CA SER A 151 10.10 6.06 -7.64
C SER A 151 9.01 5.23 -8.32
N HIS A 152 7.76 5.26 -7.82
CA HIS A 152 6.68 4.40 -8.33
C HIS A 152 5.67 5.11 -9.24
N TRP A 153 5.61 6.44 -9.23
CA TRP A 153 4.58 7.20 -9.98
C TRP A 153 4.54 6.85 -11.48
N ALA A 154 5.68 6.54 -12.10
CA ALA A 154 5.77 6.27 -13.53
C ALA A 154 4.99 5.02 -13.95
N TRP A 155 5.05 3.96 -13.13
CA TRP A 155 4.30 2.73 -13.37
C TRP A 155 2.79 2.98 -13.28
N TYR A 156 2.37 3.72 -12.25
CA TYR A 156 0.97 4.12 -12.07
C TYR A 156 0.48 5.05 -13.18
N ALA A 157 1.30 6.00 -13.63
CA ALA A 157 0.98 6.89 -14.75
C ALA A 157 0.71 6.09 -16.02
N ARG A 158 1.53 5.06 -16.31
CA ARG A 158 1.32 4.18 -17.47
C ARG A 158 0.03 3.36 -17.34
N MET A 159 -0.28 2.83 -16.16
CA MET A 159 -1.54 2.10 -15.91
C MET A 159 -2.76 3.00 -16.08
N VAL A 160 -2.78 4.16 -15.43
CA VAL A 160 -3.86 5.15 -15.56
C VAL A 160 -4.02 5.56 -17.02
N ARG A 161 -2.93 5.84 -17.74
CA ARG A 161 -2.98 6.18 -19.17
C ARG A 161 -3.73 5.11 -19.97
N GLY A 162 -3.41 3.83 -19.75
CA GLY A 162 -4.08 2.72 -20.42
C GLY A 162 -5.59 2.73 -20.18
N MET A 163 -6.00 2.89 -18.92
CA MET A 163 -7.42 2.96 -18.52
C MET A 163 -8.13 4.16 -19.15
N VAL A 164 -7.47 5.32 -19.19
CA VAL A 164 -8.01 6.56 -19.77
C VAL A 164 -8.20 6.42 -21.28
N ILE A 165 -7.23 5.83 -21.99
CA ILE A 165 -7.33 5.59 -23.43
C ILE A 165 -8.50 4.64 -23.72
N ALA A 166 -8.67 3.58 -22.93
CA ALA A 166 -9.77 2.64 -23.07
C ALA A 166 -11.15 3.27 -22.88
N GLN A 167 -11.28 4.28 -22.00
CA GLN A 167 -12.54 4.98 -21.77
C GLN A 167 -12.79 6.11 -22.76
N ARG A 168 -11.75 6.80 -23.24
CA ARG A 168 -11.88 7.99 -24.12
C ARG A 168 -12.62 7.70 -25.43
N GLY A 169 -12.59 6.45 -25.91
CA GLY A 169 -13.24 6.02 -27.15
C GLY A 169 -14.69 5.54 -27.00
N ARG A 170 -15.27 5.54 -25.79
CA ARG A 170 -16.62 5.03 -25.55
C ARG A 170 -17.71 6.01 -26.02
N GLU A 171 -18.85 5.46 -26.41
CA GLU A 171 -19.98 6.22 -26.99
C GLU A 171 -20.45 7.38 -26.12
N TYR A 172 -20.53 7.19 -24.80
CA TYR A 172 -20.93 8.26 -23.87
C TYR A 172 -19.92 9.44 -23.84
N VAL A 173 -18.62 9.17 -24.03
CA VAL A 173 -17.58 10.22 -24.12
C VAL A 173 -17.64 10.95 -25.48
N LEU A 174 -18.00 10.23 -26.54
CA LEU A 174 -18.21 10.81 -27.86
C LEU A 174 -19.49 11.66 -27.92
N ALA A 175 -20.58 11.18 -27.32
CA ALA A 175 -21.84 11.91 -27.20
C ALA A 175 -21.65 13.23 -26.43
N SER A 176 -20.95 13.22 -25.29
CA SER A 176 -20.64 14.45 -24.55
C SER A 176 -19.78 15.43 -25.36
N ARG A 177 -18.88 14.92 -26.23
CA ARG A 177 -18.11 15.77 -27.16
C ARG A 177 -19.02 16.45 -28.18
N LEU A 178 -19.97 15.72 -28.75
CA LEU A 178 -20.95 16.26 -29.70
C LEU A 178 -21.87 17.29 -29.03
N ALA A 179 -22.17 17.11 -27.75
CA ALA A 179 -22.90 18.06 -26.92
C ALA A 179 -22.08 19.30 -26.49
N GLY A 180 -20.84 19.48 -27.00
CA GLY A 180 -20.01 20.66 -26.74
C GLY A 180 -19.21 20.63 -25.44
N ALA A 181 -19.15 19.49 -24.73
CA ALA A 181 -18.40 19.41 -23.48
C ALA A 181 -16.90 19.61 -23.69
N SER A 182 -16.31 20.52 -22.90
CA SER A 182 -14.88 20.80 -22.94
C SER A 182 -14.06 19.54 -22.63
N ARG A 183 -12.78 19.53 -23.06
CA ARG A 183 -11.84 18.43 -22.78
C ARG A 183 -11.76 18.12 -21.27
N TRP A 184 -11.64 19.14 -20.44
CA TRP A 184 -11.56 19.00 -18.99
C TRP A 184 -12.85 18.42 -18.37
N THR A 185 -14.01 18.90 -18.83
CA THR A 185 -15.31 18.40 -18.38
C THR A 185 -15.45 16.91 -18.69
N ARG A 186 -15.10 16.49 -19.91
CA ARG A 186 -15.13 15.07 -20.30
C ARG A 186 -14.19 14.20 -19.47
N LEU A 187 -12.98 14.69 -19.20
CA LEU A 187 -12.03 13.97 -18.35
C LEU A 187 -12.60 13.79 -16.93
N ARG A 188 -13.02 14.89 -16.27
CA ARG A 188 -13.44 14.87 -14.87
C ARG A 188 -14.78 14.20 -14.62
N GLN A 189 -15.76 14.38 -15.51
CA GLN A 189 -17.13 13.90 -15.29
C GLN A 189 -17.40 12.53 -15.93
N HIS A 190 -16.67 12.17 -16.99
CA HIS A 190 -16.94 10.94 -17.73
C HIS A 190 -15.80 9.94 -17.69
N VAL A 191 -14.53 10.36 -17.70
CA VAL A 191 -13.42 9.39 -17.74
C VAL A 191 -12.92 9.02 -16.35
N LEU A 192 -12.56 10.00 -15.52
CA LEU A 192 -12.02 9.75 -14.18
C LEU A 192 -12.95 8.91 -13.28
N PRO A 193 -14.28 9.15 -13.23
CA PRO A 193 -15.18 8.34 -12.42
C PRO A 193 -15.25 6.88 -12.91
N ASN A 194 -15.15 6.66 -14.23
CA ASN A 194 -15.23 5.33 -14.83
C ASN A 194 -13.94 4.50 -14.68
N ILE A 195 -12.80 5.14 -14.41
CA ILE A 195 -11.55 4.42 -14.10
C ILE A 195 -11.31 4.27 -12.59
N ALA A 196 -12.10 4.96 -11.74
CA ALA A 196 -11.91 4.97 -10.29
C ALA A 196 -12.05 3.56 -9.68
N GLY A 197 -13.03 2.77 -10.14
CA GLY A 197 -13.21 1.38 -9.69
C GLY A 197 -11.99 0.49 -9.97
N PRO A 198 -11.59 0.32 -11.24
CA PRO A 198 -10.38 -0.43 -11.58
C PRO A 198 -9.10 0.10 -10.91
N LEU A 199 -8.98 1.42 -10.75
CA LEU A 199 -7.84 2.03 -10.06
C LEU A 199 -7.83 1.71 -8.56
N LEU A 200 -9.00 1.68 -7.91
CA LEU A 200 -9.13 1.31 -6.50
C LEU A 200 -8.77 -0.16 -6.28
N VAL A 201 -9.20 -1.06 -7.17
CA VAL A 201 -8.79 -2.47 -7.15
C VAL A 201 -7.27 -2.56 -7.24
N LEU A 202 -6.67 -1.90 -8.22
CA LEU A 202 -5.22 -1.88 -8.39
C LEU A 202 -4.52 -1.39 -7.12
N ALA A 203 -4.98 -0.26 -6.56
CA ALA A 203 -4.42 0.32 -5.35
C ALA A 203 -4.46 -0.66 -4.17
N THR A 204 -5.60 -1.32 -3.94
CA THR A 204 -5.76 -2.26 -2.81
C THR A 204 -4.84 -3.48 -2.91
N MET A 205 -4.62 -4.00 -4.11
CA MET A 205 -3.73 -5.15 -4.33
C MET A 205 -2.26 -4.76 -4.19
N ASP A 206 -1.91 -3.51 -4.49
CA ASP A 206 -0.52 -3.02 -4.44
C ASP A 206 -0.08 -2.57 -3.03
N ILE A 207 -0.98 -2.57 -2.05
CA ILE A 207 -0.65 -2.26 -0.64
C ILE A 207 0.48 -3.16 -0.13
N GLY A 208 0.52 -4.43 -0.54
CA GLY A 208 1.61 -5.33 -0.17
C GLY A 208 2.97 -4.89 -0.68
N HIS A 209 3.03 -4.43 -1.92
CA HIS A 209 4.27 -3.91 -2.50
C HIS A 209 4.72 -2.65 -1.77
N MET A 210 3.81 -1.70 -1.56
CA MET A 210 4.11 -0.45 -0.84
C MET A 210 4.53 -0.70 0.61
N MET A 211 3.89 -1.66 1.30
CA MET A 211 4.27 -2.08 2.65
C MET A 211 5.70 -2.60 2.71
N LEU A 212 6.09 -3.48 1.79
CA LEU A 212 7.46 -3.99 1.74
C LEU A 212 8.49 -2.88 1.46
N HIS A 213 8.15 -1.89 0.64
CA HIS A 213 9.03 -0.75 0.38
C HIS A 213 9.21 0.14 1.61
N VAL A 214 8.12 0.52 2.27
CA VAL A 214 8.16 1.38 3.46
C VAL A 214 8.85 0.67 4.62
N SER A 215 8.43 -0.55 4.93
CA SER A 215 9.04 -1.34 6.01
C SER A 215 10.47 -1.75 5.66
N GLY A 216 10.80 -2.00 4.39
CA GLY A 216 12.16 -2.31 3.94
C GLY A 216 13.13 -1.13 4.11
N LEU A 217 12.71 0.09 3.77
CA LEU A 217 13.52 1.29 3.99
C LEU A 217 13.64 1.61 5.49
N SER A 218 12.58 1.44 6.26
CA SER A 218 12.63 1.59 7.73
C SER A 218 13.51 0.53 8.37
N PHE A 219 13.46 -0.71 7.88
CA PHE A 219 14.36 -1.80 8.27
C PHE A 219 15.82 -1.46 7.98
N LEU A 220 16.12 -0.66 6.96
CA LEU A 220 17.49 -0.21 6.67
C LEU A 220 17.90 1.04 7.48
N GLY A 221 17.07 1.49 8.42
CA GLY A 221 17.34 2.66 9.26
C GLY A 221 17.12 4.00 8.55
N LEU A 222 16.42 3.99 7.40
CA LEU A 222 16.20 5.20 6.60
C LEU A 222 14.86 5.89 6.89
N GLY A 223 13.93 5.17 7.53
CA GLY A 223 12.55 5.61 7.78
C GLY A 223 12.34 6.22 9.15
N VAL A 224 11.46 5.59 9.95
CA VAL A 224 11.17 6.02 11.33
C VAL A 224 12.42 5.89 12.20
N THR A 225 12.64 6.88 13.05
CA THR A 225 13.71 6.85 14.05
C THR A 225 13.19 6.33 15.40
N PRO A 226 13.94 5.46 16.10
CA PRO A 226 13.64 5.07 17.48
C PRO A 226 13.49 6.31 18.41
N PRO A 227 12.68 6.23 19.49
CA PRO A 227 12.05 5.03 20.06
C PRO A 227 10.75 4.59 19.37
N THR A 228 10.17 5.47 18.55
CA THR A 228 8.87 5.30 17.91
C THR A 228 8.65 3.92 17.30
N ALA A 229 7.54 3.26 17.68
CA ALA A 229 7.19 1.95 17.15
C ALA A 229 6.72 2.00 15.68
N GLU A 230 7.35 1.20 14.83
CA GLU A 230 6.99 0.93 13.44
C GLU A 230 7.49 -0.49 13.11
N TRP A 231 6.70 -1.30 12.41
CA TRP A 231 7.00 -2.72 12.21
C TRP A 231 8.34 -2.99 11.49
N GLY A 232 8.72 -2.19 10.50
CA GLY A 232 10.02 -2.29 9.84
C GLY A 232 11.20 -1.97 10.77
N VAL A 233 11.08 -0.94 11.61
CA VAL A 233 12.06 -0.64 12.67
C VAL A 233 12.14 -1.76 13.70
N MET A 234 11.00 -2.32 14.12
CA MET A 234 10.97 -3.45 15.05
C MET A 234 11.68 -4.69 14.47
N ILE A 235 11.56 -4.93 13.17
CA ILE A 235 12.31 -6.00 12.48
C ILE A 235 13.81 -5.68 12.44
N ASN A 236 14.21 -4.41 12.27
CA ASN A 236 15.63 -4.02 12.32
C ASN A 236 16.23 -4.29 13.70
N ASP A 237 15.52 -3.87 14.76
CA ASP A 237 15.91 -4.08 16.16
C ASP A 237 16.06 -5.58 16.48
N ALA A 238 15.21 -6.43 15.90
CA ALA A 238 15.19 -7.86 16.17
C ALA A 238 16.23 -8.68 15.37
N LYS A 239 16.86 -8.12 14.32
CA LYS A 239 17.70 -8.89 13.39
C LYS A 239 18.91 -9.58 14.05
N GLU A 240 19.46 -8.97 15.09
CA GLU A 240 20.62 -9.50 15.84
C GLU A 240 20.22 -10.68 16.74
N PHE A 241 18.92 -10.83 17.03
CA PHE A 241 18.39 -11.83 17.96
C PHE A 241 17.66 -12.97 17.23
N ILE A 242 17.72 -13.04 15.90
CA ILE A 242 16.91 -13.98 15.10
C ILE A 242 17.12 -15.44 15.50
N TRP A 243 18.33 -15.83 15.90
CA TRP A 243 18.67 -17.20 16.29
C TRP A 243 18.30 -17.54 17.73
N THR A 244 18.12 -16.54 18.60
CA THR A 244 17.90 -16.73 20.05
C THR A 244 16.45 -16.41 20.44
N TYR A 245 15.89 -15.33 19.88
CA TYR A 245 14.54 -14.84 20.14
C TYR A 245 13.81 -14.56 18.81
N PRO A 246 13.54 -15.59 17.99
CA PRO A 246 12.96 -15.42 16.66
C PRO A 246 11.59 -14.72 16.67
N HIS A 247 10.83 -14.84 17.76
CA HIS A 247 9.51 -14.21 17.89
C HIS A 247 9.56 -12.69 17.78
N LEU A 248 10.66 -12.04 18.19
CA LEU A 248 10.83 -10.58 18.09
C LEU A 248 10.76 -10.08 16.63
N LEU A 249 11.22 -10.91 15.69
CA LEU A 249 11.16 -10.62 14.26
C LEU A 249 9.86 -11.16 13.63
N LEU A 250 9.44 -12.36 14.03
CA LEU A 250 8.24 -13.01 13.46
C LEU A 250 6.96 -12.23 13.74
N LEU A 251 6.80 -11.65 14.93
CA LEU A 251 5.57 -10.94 15.30
C LEU A 251 5.32 -9.67 14.47
N PRO A 252 6.26 -8.71 14.30
CA PRO A 252 6.05 -7.59 13.38
C PRO A 252 5.95 -8.06 11.92
N GLY A 253 6.65 -9.12 11.53
CA GLY A 253 6.47 -9.75 10.21
C GLY A 253 5.07 -10.30 9.98
N LEU A 254 4.44 -10.90 11.00
CA LEU A 254 3.07 -11.38 10.96
C LEU A 254 2.08 -10.21 10.87
N MET A 255 2.34 -9.09 11.56
CA MET A 255 1.50 -7.89 11.40
C MET A 255 1.52 -7.34 9.97
N ILE A 256 2.70 -7.31 9.33
CA ILE A 256 2.83 -7.00 7.91
C ILE A 256 2.05 -8.01 7.07
N PHE A 257 2.26 -9.31 7.28
CA PHE A 257 1.59 -10.37 6.52
C PHE A 257 0.06 -10.27 6.60
N PHE A 258 -0.50 -10.16 7.81
CA PHE A 258 -1.95 -10.05 8.01
C PHE A 258 -2.51 -8.77 7.40
N SER A 259 -1.77 -7.67 7.44
CA SER A 259 -2.14 -6.43 6.77
C SER A 259 -2.25 -6.62 5.26
N VAL A 260 -1.20 -7.16 4.64
CA VAL A 260 -1.18 -7.41 3.20
C VAL A 260 -2.27 -8.41 2.78
N MET A 261 -2.49 -9.45 3.57
CA MET A 261 -3.56 -10.41 3.33
C MET A 261 -4.95 -9.76 3.41
N ALA A 262 -5.20 -8.94 4.42
CA ALA A 262 -6.48 -8.26 4.62
C ALA A 262 -6.86 -7.36 3.44
N PHE A 263 -5.90 -6.54 2.98
CA PHE A 263 -6.12 -5.64 1.84
C PHE A 263 -6.21 -6.38 0.50
N ASN A 264 -5.45 -7.47 0.30
CA ASN A 264 -5.59 -8.30 -0.89
C ASN A 264 -6.96 -8.99 -0.97
N LEU A 265 -7.46 -9.55 0.14
CA LEU A 265 -8.79 -10.14 0.20
C LEU A 265 -9.89 -9.12 -0.13
N LEU A 266 -9.74 -7.89 0.40
CA LEU A 266 -10.67 -6.79 0.09
C LEU A 266 -10.59 -6.36 -1.38
N GLY A 267 -9.38 -6.28 -1.95
CA GLY A 267 -9.16 -5.94 -3.35
C GLY A 267 -9.71 -6.98 -4.32
N ASP A 268 -9.52 -8.27 -4.03
CA ASP A 268 -10.12 -9.39 -4.78
C ASP A 268 -11.65 -9.30 -4.75
N ALA A 269 -12.24 -9.04 -3.59
CA ALA A 269 -13.69 -8.92 -3.46
C ALA A 269 -14.25 -7.67 -4.18
N LEU A 270 -13.52 -6.55 -4.16
CA LEU A 270 -13.87 -5.35 -4.91
C LEU A 270 -13.80 -5.60 -6.42
N ARG A 271 -12.74 -6.27 -6.88
CA ARG A 271 -12.57 -6.68 -8.28
C ARG A 271 -13.74 -7.53 -8.76
N ASP A 272 -14.10 -8.53 -7.95
CA ASP A 272 -15.18 -9.46 -8.25
C ASP A 272 -16.56 -8.78 -8.37
N ARG A 273 -16.77 -7.65 -7.68
CA ARG A 273 -18.01 -6.85 -7.78
C ARG A 273 -18.00 -5.84 -8.92
N LEU A 274 -16.82 -5.39 -9.33
CA LEU A 274 -16.65 -4.43 -10.43
C LEU A 274 -16.50 -5.11 -11.80
N ASP A 275 -16.40 -6.44 -11.84
CA ASP A 275 -16.30 -7.21 -13.08
C ASP A 275 -17.66 -7.27 -13.81
N PRO A 276 -17.82 -6.60 -14.98
CA PRO A 276 -19.08 -6.55 -15.72
C PRO A 276 -19.52 -7.91 -16.30
N THR A 277 -18.59 -8.86 -16.40
CA THR A 277 -18.83 -10.16 -17.03
C THR A 277 -19.65 -11.12 -16.14
N ARG A 278 -19.90 -10.75 -14.87
CA ARG A 278 -20.74 -11.56 -13.95
C ARG A 278 -22.23 -11.19 -13.97
N GLU A 279 -22.63 -10.04 -14.50
CA GLU A 279 -24.04 -9.61 -14.51
C GLU A 279 -24.85 -10.16 -15.71
N HIS A 280 -24.22 -10.81 -16.69
CA HIS A 280 -24.90 -11.30 -17.90
C HIS A 280 -25.34 -12.77 -17.87
N HIS A 281 -25.34 -13.44 -16.70
CA HIS A 281 -25.76 -14.85 -16.59
C HIS A 281 -26.57 -15.16 -15.33
#